data_AF-A0A8J6MPX3-F1
#
_entry.id   AF-A0A8J6MPX3-F1
#
_cell.length_a   1.000
_cell.length_b   1.000
_cell.length_c   1.000
_cell.angle_alpha   90.00
_cell.angle_beta   90.00
_cell.angle_gamma   90.00
#
_symmetry.space_group_name_H-M   'P 1'
#
loop_
_entity.id
_entity.type
_entity.pdbx_description
1 polymer ?
#
loop_
_entity_poly.entity_id
_entity_poly.type
_entity_poly.pdbx_seq_one_letter_code
_entity_poly.pdbx_strand_id
1 'polypeptide(L)'
;MGRVSKYFLALCLSFVLLAESALAIVLPKRDQVLKKANDLLEHWSISYVYGGATLGDPRNCEACNQCLDQKKSTPNTRLTDCPVCTSCSLDCSHYTYEVFKQAGLGATYLTTSLMNTLPASELAGRYNLLDIGPVLARAMPGDLLVYEGHVVLLEKKYTDGRGDVIHVTSGRELRGPGNGIQRERRAEISRFHGPVLRILRHLDLAKEMRDLVLQRRTGSAN
;
A
#
# COMPACT_ATOMS: atom_id res chain seq x y z
N MET A 1 63.75 6.17 -24.50
CA MET A 1 62.55 6.99 -24.84
C MET A 1 61.50 6.06 -25.45
N GLY A 2 60.65 5.45 -24.62
CA GLY A 2 59.66 4.45 -25.01
C GLY A 2 58.25 5.03 -24.93
N ARG A 3 57.51 4.96 -26.03
CA ARG A 3 56.17 5.53 -26.23
C ARG A 3 55.14 4.84 -25.32
N VAL A 4 54.50 5.62 -24.45
CA VAL A 4 53.34 5.20 -23.66
C VAL A 4 52.15 5.02 -24.62
N SER A 5 51.68 3.78 -24.70
CA SER A 5 50.60 3.32 -25.58
C SER A 5 49.26 3.98 -25.22
N LYS A 6 48.73 4.77 -26.15
CA LYS A 6 47.44 5.50 -26.07
C LYS A 6 46.20 4.59 -26.18
N TYR A 7 46.36 3.28 -26.05
CA TYR A 7 45.27 2.32 -26.26
C TYR A 7 44.67 1.72 -24.98
N PHE A 8 45.20 2.06 -23.81
CA PHE A 8 44.67 1.54 -22.53
C PHE A 8 43.43 2.27 -22.01
N LEU A 9 43.08 3.43 -22.58
CA LEU A 9 41.94 4.24 -22.11
C LEU A 9 40.65 4.03 -22.91
N ALA A 10 40.70 3.27 -24.01
CA ALA A 10 39.54 3.08 -24.89
C ALA A 10 38.69 1.83 -24.56
N LEU A 11 39.19 0.90 -23.73
CA LEU A 11 38.45 -0.32 -23.37
C LEU A 11 37.62 -0.19 -22.08
N CYS A 12 37.92 0.79 -21.22
CA CYS A 12 37.14 1.01 -19.99
C CYS A 12 35.87 1.85 -20.22
N LEU A 13 35.75 2.53 -21.37
CA LEU A 13 34.55 3.29 -21.74
C LEU A 13 33.50 2.47 -22.51
N SER A 14 33.85 1.27 -22.97
CA SER A 14 32.88 0.35 -23.61
C SER A 14 32.07 -0.48 -22.61
N PHE A 15 32.54 -0.60 -21.36
CA PHE A 15 31.86 -1.34 -20.29
C PHE A 15 30.93 -0.48 -19.43
N VAL A 16 31.00 0.84 -19.54
CA VAL A 16 30.14 1.79 -18.78
C VAL A 16 28.85 2.15 -19.55
N LEU A 17 28.73 1.74 -20.82
CA LEU A 17 27.56 2.00 -21.66
C LEU A 17 26.63 0.79 -21.86
N LEU A 18 26.90 -0.34 -21.19
CA LEU A 18 25.91 -1.42 -20.98
C LEU A 18 25.26 -1.28 -19.60
N ALA A 19 25.04 -0.03 -19.18
CA ALA A 19 24.17 0.30 -18.06
C ALA A 19 22.75 -0.17 -18.40
N GLU A 20 22.37 -1.28 -17.78
CA GLU A 20 21.07 -1.42 -17.11
C GLU A 20 19.85 -1.07 -17.97
N SER A 21 19.71 -1.73 -19.11
CA SER A 21 18.36 -2.07 -19.59
C SER A 21 17.92 -3.39 -18.95
N ALA A 22 18.09 -3.52 -17.62
CA ALA A 22 17.33 -4.49 -16.87
C ALA A 22 15.90 -3.98 -16.89
N LEU A 23 15.13 -4.38 -17.90
CA LEU A 23 13.68 -4.17 -17.95
C LEU A 23 13.13 -4.58 -16.59
N ALA A 24 12.82 -3.58 -15.77
CA ALA A 24 12.19 -3.79 -14.48
C ALA A 24 10.91 -4.57 -14.77
N ILE A 25 10.83 -5.79 -14.23
CA ILE A 25 9.69 -6.65 -14.47
C ILE A 25 8.45 -5.93 -13.94
N VAL A 26 7.60 -5.49 -14.85
CA VAL A 26 6.33 -4.87 -14.48
C VAL A 26 5.37 -5.98 -14.12
N LEU A 27 4.85 -5.90 -12.90
CA LEU A 27 3.78 -6.76 -12.39
C LEU A 27 2.48 -5.95 -12.52
N PRO A 28 1.74 -6.03 -13.63
CA PRO A 28 0.68 -5.08 -13.98
C PRO A 28 -0.42 -4.96 -12.92
N LYS A 29 -0.83 -6.05 -12.26
CA LYS A 29 -1.84 -5.99 -11.19
C LYS A 29 -1.29 -5.28 -9.96
N ARG A 30 -0.04 -5.53 -9.61
CA ARG A 30 0.65 -4.86 -8.50
C ARG A 30 0.83 -3.38 -8.77
N ASP A 31 1.25 -3.02 -9.98
CA ASP A 31 1.35 -1.64 -10.43
C ASP A 31 0.00 -0.92 -10.37
N GLN A 32 -1.08 -1.58 -10.82
CA GLN A 32 -2.43 -1.04 -10.73
C GLN A 32 -2.89 -0.78 -9.29
N VAL A 33 -2.59 -1.69 -8.35
CA VAL A 33 -2.88 -1.49 -6.92
C VAL A 33 -2.14 -0.27 -6.38
N LEU A 34 -0.85 -0.14 -6.67
CA LEU A 34 -0.04 0.99 -6.21
C LEU A 34 -0.48 2.31 -6.85
N LYS A 35 -0.81 2.29 -8.14
CA LYS A 35 -1.37 3.44 -8.85
C LYS A 35 -2.67 3.91 -8.21
N LYS A 36 -3.55 2.99 -7.81
CA LYS A 36 -4.82 3.33 -7.15
C LYS A 36 -4.66 3.81 -5.71
N ALA A 37 -3.71 3.25 -4.98
CA ALA A 37 -3.34 3.78 -3.67
C ALA A 37 -2.83 5.23 -3.75
N ASN A 38 -2.01 5.52 -4.76
CA ASN A 38 -1.48 6.85 -5.02
C ASN A 38 -2.54 7.83 -5.54
N ASP A 39 -3.40 7.40 -6.46
CA ASP A 39 -4.54 8.18 -6.95
C ASP A 39 -5.45 8.62 -5.80
N LEU A 40 -5.75 7.70 -4.86
CA LEU A 40 -6.48 8.04 -3.64
C LEU A 40 -5.73 9.04 -2.77
N LEU A 41 -4.44 8.81 -2.49
CA LEU A 41 -3.62 9.70 -1.67
C LEU A 41 -3.52 11.13 -2.25
N GLU A 42 -3.41 11.26 -3.56
CA GLU A 42 -3.10 12.55 -4.22
C GLU A 42 -4.35 13.37 -4.54
N HIS A 43 -5.49 12.72 -4.83
CA HIS A 43 -6.67 13.40 -5.34
C HIS A 43 -7.85 13.46 -4.35
N TRP A 44 -7.82 12.68 -3.27
CA TRP A 44 -8.93 12.63 -2.31
C TRP A 44 -8.65 13.40 -1.03
N SER A 45 -9.48 14.42 -0.79
CA SER A 45 -9.50 15.18 0.46
C SER A 45 -10.47 14.54 1.46
N ILE A 46 -10.05 13.45 2.10
CA ILE A 46 -10.88 12.73 3.08
C ILE A 46 -10.28 12.78 4.47
N SER A 47 -11.13 12.85 5.49
CA SER A 47 -10.71 12.73 6.89
C SER A 47 -10.76 11.28 7.36
N TYR A 48 -9.83 10.89 8.24
CA TYR A 48 -9.98 9.65 8.99
C TYR A 48 -11.18 9.75 9.93
N VAL A 49 -12.03 8.74 9.91
CA VAL A 49 -13.14 8.59 10.87
C VAL A 49 -13.20 7.13 11.27
N TYR A 50 -13.25 6.85 12.58
CA TYR A 50 -13.41 5.48 13.05
C TYR A 50 -14.77 4.94 12.59
N GLY A 51 -14.78 3.83 11.85
CA GLY A 51 -15.97 3.28 11.20
C GLY A 51 -16.41 4.00 9.92
N GLY A 52 -15.60 4.95 9.42
CA GLY A 52 -15.81 5.55 8.10
C GLY A 52 -15.68 4.52 7.00
N ALA A 53 -16.70 4.42 6.15
CA ALA A 53 -16.86 3.32 5.19
C ALA A 53 -17.10 3.77 3.74
N THR A 54 -17.14 5.08 3.49
CA THR A 54 -17.70 5.62 2.26
C THR A 54 -16.70 6.55 1.59
N LEU A 55 -16.35 6.23 0.35
CA LEU A 55 -15.68 7.14 -0.55
C LEU A 55 -16.74 7.78 -1.46
N GLY A 56 -17.35 8.86 -0.99
CA GLY A 56 -18.51 9.51 -1.64
C GLY A 56 -18.13 10.64 -2.59
N ASP A 57 -19.08 11.50 -2.92
CA ASP A 57 -18.82 12.66 -3.77
C ASP A 57 -17.84 13.66 -3.11
N PRO A 58 -16.96 14.32 -3.88
CA PRO A 58 -16.03 15.33 -3.33
C PRO A 58 -16.71 16.43 -2.51
N ARG A 59 -17.95 16.80 -2.86
CA ARG A 59 -18.77 17.77 -2.11
C ARG A 59 -19.10 17.29 -0.69
N ASN A 60 -19.35 16.00 -0.51
CA ASN A 60 -19.62 15.41 0.80
C ASN A 60 -18.34 15.31 1.64
N CYS A 61 -17.21 15.01 1.00
CA CYS A 61 -15.91 14.98 1.67
C CYS A 61 -15.55 16.36 2.21
N GLU A 62 -15.72 17.40 1.39
CA GLU A 62 -15.51 18.80 1.80
C GLU A 62 -16.42 19.20 2.96
N ALA A 63 -17.71 18.86 2.90
CA ALA A 63 -18.66 19.14 3.99
C ALA A 63 -18.28 18.42 5.30
N CYS A 64 -17.80 17.17 5.22
CA CYS A 64 -17.24 16.46 6.37
C CYS A 64 -16.02 17.18 6.93
N ASN A 65 -15.05 17.54 6.07
CA ASN A 65 -13.83 18.21 6.50
C ASN A 65 -14.12 19.55 7.19
N GLN A 66 -15.03 20.36 6.63
CA GLN A 66 -15.45 21.64 7.23
C GLN A 66 -16.11 21.44 8.59
N CYS A 67 -16.98 20.43 8.73
CA CYS A 67 -17.57 20.13 10.04
C CYS A 67 -16.51 19.72 11.05
N LEU A 68 -15.56 18.86 10.66
CA LEU A 68 -14.50 18.39 11.55
C LEU A 68 -13.54 19.52 11.95
N ASP A 69 -13.26 20.47 11.05
CA ASP A 69 -12.42 21.62 11.35
C ASP A 69 -13.07 22.54 12.40
N GLN A 70 -14.39 22.73 12.30
CA GLN A 70 -15.16 23.52 13.26
C GLN A 70 -15.31 22.81 14.61
N LYS A 71 -15.64 21.52 14.62
CA LYS A 71 -15.94 20.76 15.84
C LYS A 71 -14.69 20.28 16.57
N LYS A 72 -13.58 20.06 15.84
CA LYS A 72 -12.32 19.51 16.37
C LYS A 72 -12.50 18.19 17.12
N SER A 73 -13.43 17.37 16.63
CA SER A 73 -13.83 16.11 17.25
C SER A 73 -12.73 15.05 17.25
N THR A 74 -12.65 14.30 18.34
CA THR A 74 -11.78 13.11 18.43
C THR A 74 -12.24 12.03 17.45
N PRO A 75 -11.35 11.17 16.92
CA PRO A 75 -11.70 10.21 15.87
C PRO A 75 -12.93 9.33 16.14
N ASN A 76 -13.17 8.97 17.40
CA ASN A 76 -14.28 8.11 17.81
C ASN A 76 -15.63 8.84 17.95
N THR A 77 -15.64 10.17 18.05
CA THR A 77 -16.86 10.98 18.19
C THR A 77 -17.27 11.67 16.89
N ARG A 78 -16.42 11.63 15.85
CA ARG A 78 -16.61 12.32 14.56
C ARG A 78 -17.95 12.04 13.90
N LEU A 79 -18.41 10.79 13.86
CA LEU A 79 -19.70 10.46 13.23
C LEU A 79 -20.89 11.03 14.00
N THR A 80 -20.77 11.12 15.33
CA THR A 80 -21.81 11.72 16.18
C THR A 80 -21.82 13.24 16.06
N ASP A 81 -20.64 13.87 16.11
CA ASP A 81 -20.49 15.33 16.07
C ASP A 81 -20.68 15.90 14.66
N CYS A 82 -20.33 15.13 13.64
CA CYS A 82 -20.40 15.46 12.22
C CYS A 82 -21.06 14.33 11.39
N PRO A 83 -22.40 14.18 11.46
CA PRO A 83 -23.12 13.10 10.75
C PRO A 83 -22.93 13.10 9.24
N VAL A 84 -22.60 14.25 8.63
CA VAL A 84 -22.27 14.37 7.21
C VAL A 84 -21.09 13.50 6.79
N CYS A 85 -20.19 13.15 7.72
CA CYS A 85 -19.05 12.27 7.46
C CYS A 85 -19.45 10.82 7.13
N THR A 86 -20.69 10.41 7.39
CA THR A 86 -21.22 9.11 6.92
C THR A 86 -21.24 9.01 5.39
N SER A 87 -21.35 10.15 4.70
CA SER A 87 -21.40 10.25 3.25
C SER A 87 -20.03 10.32 2.58
N CYS A 88 -18.96 10.67 3.32
CA CYS A 88 -17.59 10.58 2.84
C CYS A 88 -16.58 10.60 4.00
N SER A 89 -16.06 9.43 4.35
CA SER A 89 -14.95 9.22 5.27
C SER A 89 -14.47 7.76 5.19
N LEU A 90 -13.20 7.51 5.51
CA LEU A 90 -12.64 6.16 5.54
C LEU A 90 -11.90 5.89 6.86
N ASP A 91 -11.92 4.63 7.27
CA ASP A 91 -10.93 4.03 8.17
C ASP A 91 -9.82 3.28 7.40
N CYS A 92 -8.83 2.76 8.12
CA CYS A 92 -7.69 2.07 7.53
C CYS A 92 -8.07 0.79 6.75
N SER A 93 -9.04 0.01 7.25
CA SER A 93 -9.50 -1.19 6.55
C SER A 93 -10.30 -0.87 5.28
N HIS A 94 -11.22 0.09 5.35
CA HIS A 94 -12.00 0.54 4.21
C HIS A 94 -11.14 1.17 3.12
N TYR A 95 -10.06 1.88 3.49
CA TYR A 95 -9.06 2.34 2.54
C TYR A 95 -8.48 1.19 1.71
N THR A 96 -8.00 0.13 2.36
CA THR A 96 -7.41 -1.02 1.63
C THR A 96 -8.43 -1.75 0.75
N TYR A 97 -9.69 -1.81 1.19
CA TYR A 97 -10.79 -2.33 0.39
C TYR A 97 -11.03 -1.48 -0.87
N GLU A 98 -11.11 -0.16 -0.74
CA GLU A 98 -11.32 0.74 -1.88
C GLU A 98 -10.14 0.70 -2.87
N VAL A 99 -8.89 0.58 -2.38
CA VAL A 99 -7.71 0.40 -3.25
C VAL A 99 -7.87 -0.83 -4.12
N PHE A 100 -8.18 -2.00 -3.54
CA PHE A 100 -8.31 -3.24 -4.32
C PHE A 100 -9.52 -3.21 -5.27
N LYS A 101 -10.65 -2.68 -4.81
CA LYS A 101 -11.86 -2.49 -5.63
C LYS A 101 -11.57 -1.61 -6.84
N GLN A 102 -10.93 -0.45 -6.67
CA GLN A 102 -10.58 0.45 -7.77
C GLN A 102 -9.46 -0.09 -8.67
N ALA A 103 -8.63 -1.00 -8.15
CA ALA A 103 -7.65 -1.74 -8.94
C ALA A 103 -8.29 -2.87 -9.78
N GLY A 104 -9.61 -3.10 -9.66
CA GLY A 104 -10.32 -4.16 -10.37
C GLY A 104 -10.06 -5.56 -9.79
N LEU A 105 -9.60 -5.64 -8.54
CA LEU A 105 -9.40 -6.90 -7.84
C LEU A 105 -10.64 -7.25 -7.01
N GLY A 106 -10.93 -8.54 -6.88
CA GLY A 106 -12.07 -9.05 -6.11
C GLY A 106 -11.91 -8.76 -4.62
N ALA A 107 -12.44 -7.63 -4.16
CA ALA A 107 -12.34 -7.20 -2.77
C ALA A 107 -13.66 -7.43 -2.02
N THR A 108 -13.57 -8.03 -0.83
CA THR A 108 -14.67 -8.05 0.15
C THR A 108 -14.19 -7.29 1.38
N TYR A 109 -15.03 -6.42 1.92
CA TYR A 109 -14.69 -5.64 3.12
C TYR A 109 -14.35 -6.57 4.29
N LEU A 110 -13.26 -6.24 4.98
CA LEU A 110 -12.73 -6.99 6.11
C LEU A 110 -12.17 -6.02 7.15
N THR A 111 -12.60 -6.15 8.41
CA THR A 111 -12.08 -5.31 9.50
C THR A 111 -10.64 -5.71 9.86
N THR A 112 -9.85 -4.80 10.44
CA THR A 112 -8.48 -5.10 10.90
C THR A 112 -8.46 -6.21 11.97
N SER A 113 -9.46 -6.28 12.83
CA SER A 113 -9.62 -7.38 13.81
C SER A 113 -9.74 -8.74 13.10
N LEU A 114 -10.60 -8.85 12.09
CA LEU A 114 -10.79 -10.09 11.34
C LEU A 114 -9.57 -10.44 10.46
N MET A 115 -8.86 -9.45 9.91
CA MET A 115 -7.57 -9.68 9.25
C MET A 115 -6.57 -10.42 10.15
N ASN A 116 -6.58 -10.10 11.45
CA ASN A 116 -5.70 -10.71 12.44
C ASN A 116 -6.17 -12.10 12.91
N THR A 117 -7.48 -12.31 13.07
CA THR A 117 -7.99 -13.51 13.74
C THR A 117 -8.45 -14.62 12.80
N LEU A 118 -8.86 -14.31 11.57
CA LEU A 118 -9.42 -15.33 10.68
C LEU A 118 -8.39 -16.40 10.28
N PRO A 119 -8.81 -17.67 10.10
CA PRO A 119 -7.97 -18.69 9.52
C PRO A 119 -7.52 -18.33 8.10
N ALA A 120 -6.32 -18.77 7.70
CA ALA A 120 -5.79 -18.52 6.36
C ALA A 120 -6.70 -19.06 5.24
N SER A 121 -7.41 -20.18 5.49
CA SER A 121 -8.39 -20.74 4.56
C SER A 121 -9.60 -19.83 4.34
N GLU A 122 -10.09 -19.16 5.38
CA GLU A 122 -11.20 -18.21 5.27
C GLU A 122 -10.76 -16.92 4.58
N LEU A 123 -9.58 -16.39 4.94
CA LEU A 123 -8.98 -15.25 4.26
C LEU A 123 -8.86 -15.50 2.76
N ALA A 124 -8.39 -16.68 2.36
CA ALA A 124 -8.25 -17.04 0.96
C ALA A 124 -9.63 -17.26 0.28
N GLY A 125 -10.51 -18.06 0.89
CA GLY A 125 -11.76 -18.48 0.26
C GLY A 125 -12.83 -17.40 0.18
N ARG A 126 -12.91 -16.50 1.16
CA ARG A 126 -13.97 -15.48 1.26
C ARG A 126 -13.50 -14.08 0.92
N TYR A 127 -12.23 -13.76 1.17
CA TYR A 127 -11.69 -12.40 1.08
C TYR A 127 -10.60 -12.23 0.02
N ASN A 128 -10.24 -13.31 -0.71
CA ASN A 128 -9.15 -13.31 -1.68
C ASN A 128 -7.80 -12.84 -1.11
N LEU A 129 -7.53 -13.13 0.17
CA LEU A 129 -6.30 -12.76 0.86
C LEU A 129 -5.49 -14.01 1.25
N LEU A 130 -4.24 -14.06 0.82
CA LEU A 130 -3.25 -15.04 1.23
C LEU A 130 -2.49 -14.51 2.45
N ASP A 131 -2.53 -15.24 3.56
CA ASP A 131 -1.62 -15.03 4.69
C ASP A 131 -0.24 -15.61 4.36
N ILE A 132 0.79 -14.75 4.31
CA ILE A 132 2.18 -15.16 4.06
C ILE A 132 3.03 -15.17 5.35
N GLY A 133 2.39 -15.00 6.51
CA GLY A 133 2.99 -14.90 7.84
C GLY A 133 3.55 -13.51 8.15
N PRO A 134 4.17 -13.32 9.33
CA PRO A 134 4.73 -12.03 9.77
C PRO A 134 6.14 -11.74 9.24
N VAL A 135 6.72 -12.65 8.44
CA VAL A 135 8.13 -12.55 8.03
C VAL A 135 8.28 -11.47 6.94
N LEU A 136 8.76 -10.30 7.34
CA LEU A 136 8.94 -9.13 6.47
C LEU A 136 9.75 -9.39 5.20
N ALA A 137 10.69 -10.34 5.22
CA ALA A 137 11.46 -10.73 4.03
C ALA A 137 10.55 -11.14 2.86
N ARG A 138 9.35 -11.67 3.14
CA ARG A 138 8.35 -12.11 2.15
C ARG A 138 7.46 -10.99 1.63
N ALA A 139 7.40 -9.85 2.33
CA ALA A 139 6.59 -8.71 1.94
C ALA A 139 7.08 -8.07 0.62
N MET A 140 6.13 -7.63 -0.19
CA MET A 140 6.32 -6.95 -1.47
C MET A 140 5.38 -5.73 -1.59
N PRO A 141 5.75 -4.71 -2.39
CA PRO A 141 4.88 -3.59 -2.71
C PRO A 141 3.46 -4.02 -3.12
N GLY A 142 2.39 -3.50 -2.54
CA GLY A 142 1.00 -3.91 -2.78
C GLY A 142 0.47 -4.97 -1.79
N ASP A 143 1.31 -5.49 -0.91
CA ASP A 143 0.86 -6.31 0.22
C ASP A 143 0.32 -5.42 1.36
N LEU A 144 -0.59 -5.97 2.16
CA LEU A 144 -1.06 -5.37 3.40
C LEU A 144 -0.18 -5.80 4.56
N LEU A 145 0.29 -4.85 5.37
CA LEU A 145 0.93 -5.13 6.66
C LEU A 145 -0.09 -4.87 7.76
N VAL A 146 -0.42 -5.91 8.53
CA VAL A 146 -1.45 -5.85 9.56
C VAL A 146 -0.79 -5.74 10.93
N TYR A 147 -1.22 -4.73 11.68
CA TYR A 147 -0.82 -4.45 13.05
C TYR A 147 -2.03 -4.60 13.97
N GLU A 148 -1.80 -4.43 15.27
CA GLU A 148 -2.90 -4.38 16.23
C GLU A 148 -3.79 -3.16 15.96
N GLY A 149 -5.06 -3.40 15.61
CA GLY A 149 -6.05 -2.36 15.33
C GLY A 149 -5.82 -1.56 14.04
N HIS A 150 -4.79 -1.85 13.25
CA HIS A 150 -4.40 -1.02 12.10
C HIS A 150 -3.88 -1.84 10.92
N VAL A 151 -4.04 -1.31 9.71
CA VAL A 151 -3.52 -1.91 8.48
C VAL A 151 -2.96 -0.83 7.56
N VAL A 152 -1.86 -1.16 6.87
CA VAL A 152 -1.23 -0.28 5.87
C VAL A 152 -0.97 -1.05 4.58
N LEU A 153 -0.95 -0.33 3.46
CA LEU A 153 -0.47 -0.86 2.18
C LEU A 153 1.03 -0.56 2.04
N LEU A 154 1.83 -1.58 1.76
CA LEU A 154 3.25 -1.40 1.48
C LEU A 154 3.43 -0.82 0.07
N GLU A 155 3.93 0.39 -0.07
CA GLU A 155 4.22 1.00 -1.39
C GLU A 155 5.60 0.60 -1.89
N LYS A 156 6.60 0.64 -1.01
CA LYS A 156 7.99 0.37 -1.36
C LYS A 156 8.71 -0.30 -0.20
N LYS A 157 9.63 -1.21 -0.50
CA LYS A 157 10.47 -1.87 0.49
C LYS A 157 11.95 -1.59 0.18
N TYR A 158 12.69 -1.19 1.20
CA TYR A 158 14.12 -0.93 1.14
C TYR A 158 14.90 -2.13 1.68
N THR A 159 16.18 -2.24 1.31
CA THR A 159 17.06 -3.35 1.71
C THR A 159 17.44 -3.31 3.19
N ASP A 160 17.36 -2.15 3.83
CA ASP A 160 17.66 -1.92 5.24
C ASP A 160 16.49 -2.22 6.19
N GLY A 161 15.44 -2.87 5.67
CA GLY A 161 14.25 -3.23 6.44
C GLY A 161 13.23 -2.10 6.61
N ARG A 162 13.48 -0.90 6.06
CA ARG A 162 12.48 0.18 6.01
C ARG A 162 11.55 0.03 4.81
N GLY A 163 10.43 0.76 4.83
CA GLY A 163 9.48 0.80 3.72
C GLY A 163 8.75 2.13 3.62
N ASP A 164 8.20 2.42 2.44
CA ASP A 164 7.17 3.45 2.27
C ASP A 164 5.81 2.77 2.37
N VAL A 165 4.91 3.31 3.18
CA VAL A 165 3.57 2.76 3.40
C VAL A 165 2.51 3.83 3.20
N ILE A 166 1.35 3.42 2.67
CA ILE A 166 0.18 4.30 2.53
C ILE A 166 -0.95 3.74 3.37
N HIS A 167 -1.59 4.59 4.15
CA HIS A 167 -2.66 4.20 5.06
C HIS A 167 -3.57 5.37 5.41
N VAL A 168 -4.75 5.04 5.93
CA VAL A 168 -5.67 6.02 6.49
C VAL A 168 -5.52 6.05 8.02
N THR A 169 -5.23 7.21 8.60
CA THR A 169 -4.97 7.33 10.03
C THR A 169 -5.47 8.67 10.58
N SER A 170 -5.85 8.69 11.85
CA SER A 170 -5.98 9.95 12.61
C SER A 170 -4.62 10.51 13.04
N GLY A 171 -3.54 9.73 12.83
CA GLY A 171 -2.17 10.02 13.22
C GLY A 171 -1.80 11.44 12.87
N ARG A 172 -1.61 12.25 13.92
CA ARG A 172 -1.35 13.70 13.90
C ARG A 172 -2.01 14.38 12.70
N GLU A 173 -3.19 14.94 12.89
CA GLU A 173 -3.73 16.00 12.01
C GLU A 173 -2.84 17.26 12.03
N LEU A 174 -1.51 17.13 11.92
CA LEU A 174 -0.55 18.17 11.61
C LEU A 174 -0.97 18.96 10.36
N ARG A 175 -1.81 18.37 9.49
CA ARG A 175 -2.35 18.98 8.28
C ARG A 175 -3.85 19.30 8.35
N GLY A 176 -4.54 18.97 9.44
CA GLY A 176 -5.99 19.17 9.60
C GLY A 176 -6.87 18.18 8.82
N PRO A 177 -8.20 18.36 8.87
CA PRO A 177 -9.19 17.58 8.12
C PRO A 177 -8.88 17.53 6.62
N GLY A 178 -9.32 16.46 5.95
CA GLY A 178 -9.06 16.22 4.52
C GLY A 178 -7.74 15.52 4.21
N ASN A 179 -6.90 15.28 5.22
CA ASN A 179 -5.57 14.65 5.07
C ASN A 179 -5.48 13.28 5.78
N GLY A 180 -6.57 12.52 5.75
CA GLY A 180 -6.69 11.23 6.41
C GLY A 180 -5.86 10.13 5.76
N ILE A 181 -5.67 10.17 4.43
CA ILE A 181 -4.75 9.27 3.72
C ILE A 181 -3.35 9.86 3.81
N GLN A 182 -2.39 9.08 4.27
CA GLN A 182 -1.02 9.51 4.48
C GLN A 182 -0.03 8.52 3.90
N ARG A 183 1.09 9.05 3.44
CA ARG A 183 2.27 8.26 3.06
C ARG A 183 3.36 8.50 4.08
N GLU A 184 3.77 7.42 4.72
CA GLU A 184 4.91 7.41 5.63
C GLU A 184 6.13 6.88 4.89
N ARG A 185 7.17 7.72 4.81
CA ARG A 185 8.37 7.41 4.04
C ARG A 185 9.45 6.83 4.93
N ARG A 186 10.10 5.77 4.45
CA ARG A 186 11.19 5.07 5.17
C ARG A 186 10.80 4.70 6.61
N ALA A 187 9.54 4.31 6.81
CA ALA A 187 9.05 3.78 8.07
C ALA A 187 9.76 2.47 8.41
N GLU A 188 10.02 2.25 9.69
CA GLU A 188 10.50 0.96 10.17
C GLU A 188 9.33 -0.01 10.26
N ILE A 189 9.04 -0.68 9.14
CA ILE A 189 7.83 -1.49 8.97
C ILE A 189 7.72 -2.66 9.93
N SER A 190 8.79 -3.08 10.62
CA SER A 190 8.73 -4.13 11.65
C SER A 190 8.00 -3.69 12.91
N ARG A 191 7.99 -2.39 13.22
CA ARG A 191 7.46 -1.84 14.47
C ARG A 191 6.61 -0.58 14.30
N PHE A 192 6.20 -0.26 13.07
CA PHE A 192 5.56 1.02 12.72
C PHE A 192 4.33 1.36 13.58
N HIS A 193 3.43 0.39 13.81
CA HIS A 193 2.31 0.49 14.75
C HIS A 193 2.35 -0.69 15.75
N GLY A 194 3.53 -0.94 16.31
CA GLY A 194 3.82 -2.19 17.02
C GLY A 194 4.26 -3.30 16.05
N PRO A 195 4.39 -4.56 16.53
CA PRO A 195 4.88 -5.65 15.70
C PRO A 195 3.91 -5.97 14.56
N VAL A 196 4.44 -6.29 13.38
CA VAL A 196 3.63 -6.85 12.29
C VAL A 196 3.10 -8.21 12.71
N LEU A 197 1.77 -8.33 12.77
CA LEU A 197 1.10 -9.56 13.15
C LEU A 197 0.95 -10.49 11.95
N ARG A 198 0.61 -9.91 10.79
CA ARG A 198 0.40 -10.65 9.54
C ARG A 198 0.77 -9.80 8.33
N ILE A 199 1.17 -10.49 7.27
CA ILE A 199 1.27 -9.91 5.94
C ILE A 199 0.23 -10.60 5.08
N LEU A 200 -0.70 -9.82 4.52
CA LEU A 200 -1.75 -10.32 3.66
C LEU A 200 -1.50 -9.88 2.23
N ARG A 201 -1.56 -10.82 1.30
CA ARG A 201 -1.38 -10.57 -0.14
C ARG A 201 -2.64 -10.96 -0.88
N HIS A 202 -3.17 -10.08 -1.73
CA HIS A 202 -4.30 -10.45 -2.57
C HIS A 202 -3.96 -11.63 -3.49
N LEU A 203 -4.86 -12.61 -3.61
CA LEU A 203 -4.61 -13.87 -4.34
C LEU A 203 -4.19 -13.63 -5.79
N ASP A 204 -4.80 -12.65 -6.46
CA ASP A 204 -4.39 -12.27 -7.82
C ASP A 204 -2.94 -11.78 -7.93
N LEU A 205 -2.42 -11.08 -6.90
CA LEU A 205 -1.02 -10.64 -6.86
C LEU A 205 -0.08 -11.80 -6.59
N ALA A 206 -0.52 -12.80 -5.82
CA ALA A 206 0.22 -14.04 -5.62
C ALA A 206 0.27 -14.88 -6.91
N LYS A 207 -0.87 -14.97 -7.63
CA LYS A 207 -0.98 -15.66 -8.91
C LYS A 207 -0.09 -15.03 -9.97
N GLU A 208 -0.08 -13.71 -10.08
CA GLU A 208 0.78 -12.96 -11.00
C GLU A 208 2.27 -13.30 -10.79
N MET A 209 2.73 -13.32 -9.53
CA MET A 209 4.09 -13.70 -9.19
C MET A 209 4.43 -15.15 -9.58
N ARG A 210 3.50 -16.07 -9.33
CA ARG A 210 3.66 -17.47 -9.71
C ARG A 210 3.78 -17.62 -11.23
N ASP A 211 2.89 -16.98 -11.97
CA ASP A 211 2.82 -17.10 -13.42
C ASP A 211 4.09 -16.52 -14.08
N LEU A 212 4.63 -15.40 -13.56
CA LEU A 212 5.94 -14.87 -13.94
C LEU A 212 7.09 -15.87 -13.71
N VAL A 213 7.12 -16.51 -12.54
CA VAL A 213 8.18 -17.50 -12.21
C VAL A 213 8.09 -18.71 -13.14
N LEU A 214 6.88 -19.17 -13.45
CA LEU A 214 6.68 -20.29 -14.38
C LEU A 214 7.14 -19.93 -15.80
N GLN A 215 6.77 -18.75 -16.30
CA GLN A 215 7.20 -18.26 -17.62
C GLN A 215 8.72 -18.18 -17.75
N ARG A 216 9.43 -17.74 -16.71
CA ARG A 216 10.90 -17.68 -16.70
C ARG A 216 11.56 -19.05 -16.75
N ARG A 217 10.97 -20.02 -16.07
CA ARG A 217 11.47 -21.41 -16.05
C ARG A 217 11.27 -22.09 -17.41
N THR A 218 10.13 -21.87 -18.05
CA THR A 218 9.85 -22.46 -19.37
C THR A 218 10.52 -21.72 -20.52
N GLY A 219 10.76 -20.41 -20.38
CA GLY A 219 11.40 -19.56 -21.38
C GLY A 219 12.94 -19.58 -21.37
N SER A 220 13.58 -20.19 -20.37
CA SER A 220 15.05 -20.38 -20.33
C SER A 220 15.51 -21.70 -20.97
N ALA A 221 14.63 -22.39 -21.69
CA ALA A 221 14.88 -23.71 -22.29
C ALA A 221 15.12 -23.68 -23.82
N ASN A 222 15.30 -22.50 -24.43
CA ASN A 222 15.65 -22.34 -25.84
C ASN A 222 16.95 -21.56 -26.00
#